data_AF-A0A2A6E301-F1
#
_entry.id   AF-A0A2A6E301-F1
#
_cell.length_a   1.000
_cell.length_b   1.000
_cell.length_c   1.000
_cell.angle_alpha   90.00
_cell.angle_beta   90.00
_cell.angle_gamma   90.00
#
_symmetry.space_group_name_H-M   'P 1'
#
loop_
_entity.id
_entity.type
_entity.pdbx_description
1 polymer ?
#
loop_
_entity_poly.entity_id
_entity_poly.type
_entity_poly.pdbx_seq_one_letter_code
_entity_poly.pdbx_strand_id
1 'polypeptide(L)'
;MKPPFMPSEPPERLSPLVLAYVGDAVLELIVRLYLVCGPRRRPDDLNREAVRWVSAKGQAELWERWAPFLTDEEREMARKGRNAASGRKKRGSGVRAHRTSTALECLIGYWFLTGRTDRLVELFRNAADDAAPRPDDNPVLNEEGSGGESS
;
A
#
# COMPACT_ATOMS: atom_id res chain seq x y z
N MET A 1 10.87 10.22 2.88
CA MET A 1 10.09 11.46 2.69
C MET A 1 9.58 11.89 4.06
N LYS A 2 9.78 13.14 4.48
CA LYS A 2 9.20 13.64 5.74
C LYS A 2 7.93 14.44 5.42
N PRO A 3 6.88 14.38 6.27
CA PRO A 3 5.69 15.19 6.07
C PRO A 3 6.05 16.68 6.14
N PRO A 4 5.54 17.53 5.23
CA PRO A 4 5.76 18.97 5.26
C PRO A 4 4.93 19.67 6.34
N PHE A 5 3.88 19.00 6.85
CA PHE A 5 3.01 19.48 7.91
C PHE A 5 2.96 18.45 9.03
N MET A 6 3.22 18.89 10.25
CA MET A 6 3.17 18.04 11.44
C MET A 6 1.84 18.19 12.16
N PRO A 7 1.30 17.11 12.76
CA PRO A 7 0.13 17.19 13.61
C PRO A 7 0.41 18.04 14.85
N SER A 8 -0.65 18.61 15.44
CA SER A 8 -0.57 19.38 16.69
C SER A 8 -0.25 18.55 17.94
N GLU A 9 -0.36 17.22 17.83
CA GLU A 9 -0.03 16.25 18.88
C GLU A 9 0.94 15.19 18.34
N PRO A 10 1.78 14.57 19.20
CA PRO A 10 2.65 13.47 18.79
C PRO A 10 1.88 12.35 18.06
N PRO A 11 2.42 11.77 16.97
CA PRO A 11 1.74 10.72 16.21
C PRO A 11 1.26 9.54 17.05
N GLU A 12 1.98 9.18 18.11
CA GLU A 12 1.65 8.10 19.05
C GLU A 12 0.36 8.35 19.84
N ARG A 13 -0.04 9.62 19.96
CA ARG A 13 -1.23 10.08 20.69
C ARG A 13 -2.43 10.35 19.79
N LEU A 14 -2.21 10.39 18.47
CA LEU A 14 -3.31 10.55 17.52
C LEU A 14 -4.26 9.37 17.56
N SER A 15 -5.54 9.64 17.29
CA SER A 15 -6.52 8.57 17.18
C SER A 15 -6.14 7.61 16.03
N PRO A 16 -6.34 6.29 16.16
CA PRO A 16 -6.02 5.35 15.09
C PRO A 16 -6.74 5.63 13.77
N LEU A 17 -7.93 6.24 13.83
CA LEU A 17 -8.68 6.62 12.63
C LEU A 17 -8.08 7.85 11.91
N VAL A 18 -7.47 8.77 12.65
CA VAL A 18 -6.73 9.91 12.06
C VAL A 18 -5.44 9.42 11.43
N LEU A 19 -4.73 8.50 12.08
CA LEU A 19 -3.57 7.84 11.48
C LEU A 19 -3.97 7.10 10.20
N ALA A 20 -5.06 6.33 10.22
CA ALA A 20 -5.56 5.63 9.04
C ALA A 20 -5.94 6.58 7.90
N TYR A 21 -6.58 7.71 8.21
CA TYR A 21 -6.89 8.74 7.22
C TYR A 21 -5.64 9.25 6.47
N VAL A 22 -4.54 9.51 7.19
CA VAL A 22 -3.27 9.89 6.56
C VAL A 22 -2.66 8.72 5.79
N GLY A 23 -2.69 7.53 6.38
CA GLY A 23 -2.06 6.35 5.81
C GLY A 23 -2.70 5.86 4.51
N ASP A 24 -4.01 6.02 4.34
CA ASP A 24 -4.72 5.75 3.08
C ASP A 24 -4.13 6.57 1.92
N ALA A 25 -3.97 7.89 2.12
CA ALA A 25 -3.36 8.77 1.13
C ALA A 25 -1.87 8.44 0.86
N VAL A 26 -1.13 8.06 1.90
CA VAL A 26 0.28 7.66 1.76
C VAL A 26 0.40 6.35 0.98
N LEU A 27 -0.46 5.37 1.23
CA LEU A 27 -0.47 4.10 0.49
C LEU A 27 -0.72 4.36 -1.00
N GLU A 28 -1.74 5.16 -1.33
CA GLU A 28 -2.05 5.54 -2.71
C GLU A 28 -0.84 6.16 -3.42
N LEU A 29 -0.17 7.11 -2.76
CA LEU A 29 1.02 7.76 -3.31
C LEU A 29 2.16 6.77 -3.53
N ILE A 30 2.45 5.92 -2.55
CA ILE A 30 3.56 4.96 -2.61
C ILE A 30 3.34 3.91 -3.69
N VAL A 31 2.12 3.40 -3.82
CA VAL A 31 1.74 2.49 -4.91
C VAL A 31 1.94 3.16 -6.27
N ARG A 32 1.45 4.40 -6.44
CA ARG A 32 1.62 5.13 -7.71
C ARG A 32 3.09 5.38 -8.04
N LEU A 33 3.88 5.79 -7.05
CA LEU A 33 5.33 5.99 -7.20
C LEU A 33 6.05 4.69 -7.57
N TYR A 34 5.67 3.56 -6.97
CA TYR A 34 6.20 2.25 -7.33
C TYR A 34 5.86 1.89 -8.78
N LEU A 35 4.61 2.07 -9.19
CA LEU A 35 4.15 1.69 -10.53
C LEU A 35 4.80 2.49 -11.65
N VAL A 36 5.10 3.78 -11.43
CA VAL A 36 5.81 4.60 -12.44
C VAL A 36 7.30 4.28 -12.58
N CYS A 37 7.88 3.54 -11.63
CA CYS A 37 9.25 3.01 -11.75
C CYS A 37 9.33 1.79 -12.68
N GLY A 38 8.19 1.17 -13.03
CA GLY A 38 8.13 0.03 -13.94
C GLY A 38 8.21 0.43 -15.42
N PRO A 39 8.03 -0.54 -16.34
CA PRO A 39 7.97 -0.28 -17.78
C PRO A 39 6.94 0.80 -18.14
N ARG A 40 7.17 1.53 -19.24
CA ARG A 40 6.24 2.58 -19.70
C ARG A 40 4.84 2.00 -19.87
N ARG A 41 3.88 2.53 -19.10
CA ARG A 41 2.47 2.12 -19.09
C ARG A 41 1.59 3.34 -19.33
N ARG A 42 0.42 3.14 -19.95
CA ARG A 42 -0.57 4.21 -20.12
C ARG A 42 -1.22 4.57 -18.77
N PRO A 43 -1.71 5.81 -18.58
CA PRO A 43 -2.35 6.22 -17.32
C PRO A 43 -3.46 5.27 -16.83
N ASP A 44 -4.30 4.75 -17.74
CA ASP A 44 -5.37 3.81 -17.38
C ASP A 44 -4.84 2.47 -16.84
N ASP A 45 -3.69 2.02 -17.36
CA ASP A 45 -3.03 0.79 -16.93
C ASP A 45 -2.34 0.96 -15.57
N LEU A 46 -1.90 2.19 -15.25
CA LEU A 46 -1.39 2.54 -13.93
C LEU A 46 -2.54 2.62 -12.91
N ASN A 47 -3.64 3.28 -13.27
CA ASN A 47 -4.79 3.43 -12.38
C ASN A 47 -5.43 2.08 -12.03
N ARG A 48 -5.63 1.20 -13.04
CA ARG A 48 -6.17 -0.15 -12.82
C ARG A 48 -5.30 -0.96 -11.87
N GLU A 49 -3.97 -0.89 -12.04
CA GLU A 49 -3.06 -1.60 -11.15
C GLU A 49 -3.04 -0.98 -9.75
N ALA A 50 -3.04 0.36 -9.64
CA ALA A 50 -3.11 1.04 -8.36
C ALA A 50 -4.36 0.59 -7.55
N VAL A 51 -5.53 0.55 -8.19
CA VAL A 51 -6.78 0.05 -7.58
C VAL A 51 -6.63 -1.38 -7.05
N ARG A 52 -5.90 -2.26 -7.73
CA ARG A 52 -5.64 -3.62 -7.25
C ARG A 52 -4.96 -3.60 -5.88
N TRP A 53 -3.90 -2.80 -5.73
CA TRP A 53 -3.15 -2.65 -4.49
C TRP A 53 -3.94 -1.98 -3.37
N VAL A 54 -4.64 -0.87 -3.66
CA VAL A 54 -5.31 -0.08 -2.63
C VAL A 54 -6.71 -0.57 -2.27
N SER A 55 -7.26 -1.51 -3.05
CA SER A 55 -8.54 -2.16 -2.73
C SER A 55 -8.48 -2.90 -1.39
N ALA A 56 -9.63 -3.14 -0.77
CA ALA A 56 -9.71 -3.92 0.47
C ALA A 56 -9.10 -5.34 0.34
N LYS A 57 -9.12 -5.91 -0.88
CA LYS A 57 -8.47 -7.19 -1.17
C LYS A 57 -6.95 -7.04 -1.22
N GLY A 58 -6.44 -6.07 -1.99
CA GLY A 58 -5.00 -5.81 -2.08
C GLY A 58 -4.38 -5.43 -0.73
N GLN A 59 -5.07 -4.63 0.06
CA GLN A 59 -4.65 -4.30 1.42
C GLN A 59 -4.65 -5.53 2.35
N ALA A 60 -5.57 -6.48 2.18
CA ALA A 60 -5.55 -7.73 2.93
C ALA A 60 -4.36 -8.62 2.54
N GLU A 61 -4.05 -8.71 1.23
CA GLU A 61 -2.88 -9.43 0.72
C GLU A 61 -1.56 -8.79 1.20
N LEU A 62 -1.47 -7.46 1.18
CA LEU A 62 -0.36 -6.71 1.76
C LEU A 62 -0.21 -7.02 3.26
N TRP A 63 -1.31 -6.99 4.00
CA TRP A 63 -1.30 -7.28 5.43
C TRP A 63 -0.76 -8.69 5.74
N GLU A 64 -1.17 -9.70 4.98
CA GLU A 64 -0.68 -11.08 5.14
C GLU A 64 0.84 -11.18 4.93
N ARG A 65 1.38 -10.42 3.98
CA ARG A 65 2.82 -10.35 3.72
C ARG A 65 3.56 -9.57 4.80
N TRP A 66 3.00 -8.49 5.33
CA TRP A 66 3.67 -7.63 6.30
C TRP A 66 3.63 -8.17 7.73
N ALA A 67 2.52 -8.78 8.14
CA ALA A 67 2.26 -9.15 9.53
C ALA A 67 3.38 -9.98 10.20
N PRO A 68 4.04 -10.94 9.52
CA PRO A 68 5.16 -11.71 10.11
C PRO A 68 6.40 -10.87 10.44
N PHE A 69 6.61 -9.76 9.73
CA PHE A 69 7.83 -8.95 9.84
C PHE A 69 7.69 -7.74 10.76
N LEU A 70 6.49 -7.48 11.28
CA LEU A 70 6.24 -6.35 12.17
C LEU A 70 7.00 -6.50 13.50
N THR A 71 7.41 -5.38 14.09
CA THR A 71 7.88 -5.36 15.48
C THR A 71 6.70 -5.40 16.46
N ASP A 72 6.94 -5.56 17.76
CA ASP A 72 5.88 -5.53 18.77
C ASP A 72 5.15 -4.18 18.83
N GLU A 73 5.90 -3.09 18.68
CA GLU A 73 5.35 -1.73 18.59
C GLU A 73 4.42 -1.60 17.36
N GLU A 74 4.88 -2.07 16.20
CA GLU A 74 4.12 -2.01 14.95
C GLU A 74 2.84 -2.88 15.02
N ARG A 75 2.96 -4.07 15.63
CA ARG A 75 1.81 -4.95 15.92
C ARG A 75 0.79 -4.28 16.83
N GLU A 76 1.24 -3.64 17.89
CA GLU A 76 0.37 -2.91 18.82
C GLU A 76 -0.35 -1.75 18.11
N MET A 77 0.37 -1.03 17.24
CA MET A 77 -0.23 0.07 16.50
C MET A 77 -1.30 -0.42 15.51
N ALA A 78 -1.00 -1.47 14.75
CA ALA A 78 -1.98 -2.11 13.89
C ALA A 78 -3.19 -2.66 14.66
N ARG A 79 -2.98 -3.22 15.86
CA ARG A 79 -4.06 -3.71 16.74
C ARG A 79 -5.00 -2.59 17.14
N LYS A 80 -4.48 -1.41 17.52
CA LYS A 80 -5.33 -0.24 17.83
C LYS A 80 -6.15 0.20 16.62
N GLY A 81 -5.55 0.24 15.42
CA GLY A 81 -6.27 0.51 14.17
C GLY A 81 -7.42 -0.48 13.92
N ARG A 82 -7.14 -1.78 14.05
CA ARG A 82 -8.14 -2.86 13.90
C ARG A 82 -9.31 -2.74 14.88
N ASN A 83 -9.04 -2.28 16.10
CA ASN A 83 -10.05 -2.12 17.14
C ASN A 83 -10.90 -0.85 16.93
N ALA A 84 -10.29 0.24 16.45
CA ALA A 84 -11.01 1.47 16.13
C ALA A 84 -12.01 1.29 14.97
N ALA A 85 -11.70 0.42 14.00
CA ALA A 85 -12.60 0.08 12.90
C ALA A 85 -13.91 -0.59 13.35
N SER A 86 -13.94 -1.25 14.51
CA SER A 86 -15.13 -1.92 15.05
C SER A 86 -16.25 -0.94 15.44
N GLY A 87 -15.94 0.34 15.66
CA GLY A 87 -16.93 1.37 15.98
C GLY A 87 -17.79 1.82 14.78
N ARG A 88 -17.37 1.52 13.55
CA ARG A 88 -18.12 1.85 12.32
C ARG A 88 -19.00 0.68 11.90
N LYS A 89 -20.29 0.96 11.68
CA LYS A 89 -21.42 0.05 11.35
C LYS A 89 -21.29 -0.74 10.03
N LYS A 90 -20.14 -1.34 9.68
CA LYS A 90 -20.09 -2.32 8.59
C LYS A 90 -20.61 -3.67 9.12
N ARG A 91 -21.35 -4.43 8.30
CA ARG A 91 -21.95 -5.74 8.64
C ARG A 91 -21.43 -6.83 7.69
N GLY A 92 -21.35 -8.07 8.17
CA GLY A 92 -20.97 -9.24 7.36
C GLY A 92 -19.48 -9.34 7.01
N SER A 93 -19.16 -10.00 5.89
CA SER A 93 -17.79 -10.24 5.40
C SER A 93 -16.96 -8.96 5.24
N GLY A 94 -17.60 -7.82 4.97
CA GLY A 94 -16.97 -6.51 4.88
C GLY A 94 -16.34 -6.01 6.19
N VAL A 95 -16.71 -6.58 7.35
CA VAL A 95 -16.14 -6.20 8.66
C VAL A 95 -14.67 -6.61 8.75
N ARG A 96 -14.32 -7.85 8.36
CA ARG A 96 -12.93 -8.34 8.47
C ARG A 96 -12.01 -7.57 7.53
N ALA A 97 -12.46 -7.34 6.29
CA ALA A 97 -11.73 -6.55 5.31
C ALA A 97 -11.52 -5.11 5.80
N HIS A 98 -12.58 -4.45 6.30
CA HIS A 98 -12.47 -3.09 6.81
C HIS A 98 -11.53 -2.97 8.02
N ARG A 99 -11.60 -3.91 8.96
CA ARG A 99 -10.70 -3.94 10.13
C ARG A 99 -9.24 -4.17 9.73
N THR A 100 -9.01 -4.95 8.68
CA THR A 100 -7.66 -5.19 8.13
C THR A 100 -7.13 -3.94 7.43
N SER A 101 -7.94 -3.32 6.57
CA SER A 101 -7.62 -2.05 5.91
C SER A 101 -7.24 -0.97 6.91
N THR A 102 -8.09 -0.71 7.91
CA THR A 102 -7.82 0.34 8.89
C THR A 102 -6.60 0.01 9.77
N ALA A 103 -6.27 -1.27 10.00
CA ALA A 103 -5.04 -1.63 10.70
C ALA A 103 -3.79 -1.28 9.87
N LEU A 104 -3.82 -1.62 8.58
CA LEU A 104 -2.75 -1.34 7.62
C LEU A 104 -2.56 0.18 7.45
N GLU A 105 -3.63 0.89 7.12
CA GLU A 105 -3.65 2.35 6.94
C GLU A 105 -3.16 3.06 8.22
N CYS A 106 -3.61 2.63 9.39
CA CYS A 106 -3.15 3.20 10.66
C CYS A 106 -1.64 3.06 10.86
N LEU A 107 -1.08 1.90 10.52
CA LEU A 107 0.35 1.65 10.65
C LEU A 107 1.17 2.48 9.64
N ILE A 108 0.68 2.58 8.39
CA ILE A 108 1.29 3.41 7.34
C ILE A 108 1.32 4.88 7.77
N GLY A 109 0.19 5.41 8.27
CA GLY A 109 0.11 6.79 8.74
C GLY A 109 1.06 7.05 9.91
N TYR A 110 1.16 6.10 10.84
CA TYR A 110 2.12 6.17 11.95
C TYR A 110 3.57 6.25 11.45
N TRP A 111 4.00 5.37 10.55
CA TRP A 111 5.36 5.42 10.01
C TRP A 111 5.64 6.72 9.25
N PHE A 112 4.69 7.19 8.45
CA PHE A 112 4.87 8.43 7.70
C PHE A 112 5.04 9.64 8.62
N LEU A 113 4.17 9.80 9.62
CA LEU A 113 4.19 10.94 10.54
C LEU A 113 5.36 10.90 11.53
N THR A 114 5.89 9.72 11.84
CA THR A 114 7.13 9.56 12.63
C THR A 114 8.40 9.62 11.77
N GLY A 115 8.28 9.83 10.46
CA GLY A 115 9.42 9.89 9.54
C GLY A 115 10.09 8.54 9.26
N ARG A 116 9.48 7.42 9.67
CA ARG A 116 9.93 6.04 9.42
C ARG A 116 9.59 5.57 8.01
N THR A 117 9.74 6.42 6.99
CA THR A 117 9.40 6.05 5.62
C THR A 117 10.26 4.94 5.05
N ASP A 118 11.49 4.77 5.55
CA ASP A 118 12.37 3.70 5.10
C ASP A 118 11.79 2.33 5.47
N ARG A 119 11.18 2.22 6.66
CA ARG A 119 10.49 1.01 7.12
C ARG A 119 9.26 0.67 6.28
N LEU A 120 8.50 1.70 5.88
CA LEU A 120 7.39 1.54 4.96
C LEU A 120 7.86 1.02 3.60
N VAL A 121 8.90 1.65 3.03
CA VAL A 121 9.45 1.27 1.72
C VAL A 121 10.03 -0.14 1.76
N GLU A 122 10.72 -0.51 2.84
CA GLU A 122 11.25 -1.87 3.07
C GLU A 122 10.13 -2.91 2.96
N LEU A 123 9.08 -2.80 3.78
CA LEU A 123 8.00 -3.79 3.77
C LEU A 123 7.19 -3.76 2.46
N PHE A 124 7.01 -2.58 1.86
CA PHE A 124 6.33 -2.48 0.58
C PHE A 124 7.11 -3.19 -0.53
N ARG A 125 8.44 -2.99 -0.61
CA ARG A 125 9.29 -3.68 -1.59
C ARG A 125 9.29 -5.18 -1.40
N ASN A 126 9.47 -5.65 -0.17
CA ASN A 126 9.41 -7.09 0.13
C ASN A 126 8.08 -7.70 -0.34
N ALA A 127 6.96 -7.02 -0.10
CA ALA A 127 5.66 -7.49 -0.56
C ALA A 127 5.49 -7.39 -2.09
N ALA A 128 6.10 -6.39 -2.74
CA ALA A 128 6.00 -6.15 -4.16
C ALA A 128 6.88 -7.09 -5.00
N ASP A 129 8.07 -7.45 -4.53
CA ASP A 129 8.93 -8.43 -5.18
C ASP A 129 8.28 -9.83 -5.19
N ASP A 130 7.58 -10.19 -4.11
CA ASP A 130 6.76 -11.39 -4.04
C ASP A 130 5.47 -11.32 -4.88
N ALA A 131 5.07 -10.13 -5.35
CA ALA A 131 3.83 -9.89 -6.12
C ALA A 131 4.08 -9.56 -7.59
N ALA A 132 5.33 -9.30 -7.96
CA ALA A 132 5.70 -8.96 -9.32
C ALA A 132 5.30 -10.13 -10.24
N PRO A 133 4.72 -9.85 -11.42
CA PRO A 133 4.60 -10.88 -12.45
C PRO A 133 6.00 -11.47 -12.67
N ARG A 134 6.11 -12.79 -12.61
CA ARG A 134 7.38 -13.46 -12.91
C ARG A 134 7.75 -13.09 -14.35
N PRO A 135 9.04 -13.16 -14.74
CA PRO A 135 9.47 -12.92 -16.11
C PRO A 135 8.63 -13.70 -17.16
N ASP A 136 8.04 -14.82 -16.74
CA ASP A 136 7.23 -15.73 -17.55
C ASP A 136 5.75 -15.28 -17.71
N ASP A 137 5.29 -14.27 -16.97
CA ASP A 137 3.88 -13.81 -16.95
C ASP A 137 3.61 -12.63 -17.90
N ASN A 138 4.64 -12.15 -18.62
CA ASN A 138 4.46 -11.16 -19.68
C ASN A 138 4.46 -11.89 -21.03
N PRO A 139 3.33 -11.96 -21.77
CA PRO A 139 3.37 -12.45 -23.13
C PRO A 139 4.32 -11.53 -23.89
N VAL A 140 5.37 -12.14 -24.44
CA VAL A 140 6.37 -11.52 -25.31
C VAL A 140 5.69 -10.42 -26.11
N LEU A 141 6.04 -9.16 -25.82
CA LEU A 141 5.67 -8.07 -26.71
C LEU A 141 6.43 -8.37 -27.99
N ASN A 142 5.73 -8.94 -28.96
CA ASN A 142 6.26 -9.14 -30.30
C ASN A 142 6.66 -7.76 -30.82
N GLU A 143 7.95 -7.48 -30.79
CA GLU A 143 8.55 -6.50 -31.68
C GLU A 143 8.52 -7.09 -33.09
N GLU A 144 7.36 -7.00 -33.75
CA GLU A 144 7.34 -7.12 -35.20
C GLU A 144 7.79 -5.80 -35.81
N GLY A 145 9.11 -5.75 -36.03
CA GLY A 145 9.64 -5.55 -37.37
C GLY A 145 9.48 -4.15 -37.96
N SER A 146 10.47 -3.31 -37.70
CA SER A 146 10.93 -2.34 -38.69
C SER A 146 11.47 -3.09 -39.93
N GLY A 147 10.59 -3.43 -40.86
CA GLY A 147 10.95 -3.93 -42.18
C GLY A 147 11.06 -2.76 -43.17
N GLY A 148 12.19 -2.05 -43.11
CA GLY A 148 12.63 -1.22 -44.22
C GLY A 148 13.31 -2.06 -45.30
N GLU A 149 13.14 -1.62 -46.54
CA GLU A 149 13.87 -1.97 -47.76
C GLU A 149 13.58 -3.33 -48.42
N SER A 150 12.85 -3.27 -49.54
CA SER A 150 13.37 -3.68 -50.86
C SER A 150 12.37 -3.39 -51.99
N SER A 151 12.89 -2.75 -53.05
CA SER A 151 12.33 -2.48 -54.39
C SER A 151 11.52 -1.19 -54.59
#